data_AF-A0A7K4M4Z9-F1
#
_entry.id   AF-A0A7K4M4Z9-F1
#
_cell.length_a   1.000
_cell.length_b   1.000
_cell.length_c   1.000
_cell.angle_alpha   90.00
_cell.angle_beta   90.00
_cell.angle_gamma   90.00
#
_symmetry.space_group_name_H-M   'P 1'
#
loop_
_entity.id
_entity.type
_entity.pdbx_description
1 polymer ?
#
loop_
_entity_poly.entity_id
_entity_poly.type
_entity_poly.pdbx_seq_one_letter_code
_entity_poly.pdbx_strand_id
1 'polypeptide(L)'
;MRIFTKKLPHPDLPAEEKAQLLLNAEYQETMVESTFMYLTLDLPTAPLYKDEKEQLIIPQVPLFSILAKFNGATEKEYKTYKENFLKRFQLTKLPPYLIFCIKRFTKNNFFVEKNPTIVNFPITNVDLREYLSEEVQAAHRHTTYDLVANIVHDGKPSEGSYRIHVLHH
;
A
#
# COMPACT_ATOMS: atom_id res chain seq x y z
N MET A 1 3.51 -13.71 -2.33
CA MET A 1 4.27 -12.44 -2.24
C MET A 1 5.32 -12.60 -1.16
N ARG A 2 6.52 -12.08 -1.38
CA ARG A 2 7.56 -12.01 -0.35
C ARG A 2 7.34 -10.79 0.52
N ILE A 3 7.51 -10.97 1.82
CA ILE A 3 7.42 -9.93 2.83
C ILE A 3 8.75 -9.92 3.55
N PHE A 4 9.50 -8.85 3.37
CA PHE A 4 10.75 -8.65 4.08
C PHE A 4 10.46 -7.78 5.29
N THR A 5 11.00 -8.15 6.45
CA THR A 5 10.80 -7.44 7.71
C THR A 5 12.13 -7.23 8.41
N LYS A 6 12.40 -5.98 8.79
CA LYS A 6 13.57 -5.58 9.56
C LYS A 6 13.14 -4.80 10.79
N LYS A 7 13.57 -5.22 11.98
CA LYS A 7 13.32 -4.49 13.23
C LYS A 7 14.21 -3.24 13.28
N LEU A 8 13.65 -2.13 13.76
CA LEU A 8 14.39 -0.88 13.97
C LEU A 8 14.72 -0.69 15.46
N PRO A 9 15.96 -0.30 15.79
CA PRO A 9 16.32 0.15 17.12
C PRO A 9 15.47 1.36 17.56
N HIS A 10 15.35 1.54 18.87
CA HIS A 10 14.64 2.69 19.41
C HIS A 10 15.31 4.01 18.97
N PRO A 11 14.54 5.01 18.49
CA PRO A 11 15.09 6.25 17.93
C PRO A 11 15.91 7.07 18.95
N ASP A 12 15.65 6.93 20.25
CA ASP A 12 16.35 7.69 21.30
C ASP A 12 17.69 7.08 21.73
N LEU A 13 18.05 5.88 21.24
CA LEU A 13 19.33 5.25 21.61
C LEU A 13 20.53 5.98 20.98
N PRO A 14 21.70 6.01 21.66
CA PRO A 14 22.94 6.51 21.09
C PRO A 14 23.32 5.78 19.79
N ALA A 15 24.04 6.47 18.90
CA ALA A 15 24.43 5.91 17.59
C ALA A 15 25.28 4.64 17.71
N GLU A 16 26.17 4.58 18.70
CA GLU A 16 27.03 3.41 18.97
C GLU A 16 26.21 2.19 19.39
N GLU A 17 25.26 2.37 20.31
CA GLU A 17 24.37 1.29 20.76
C GLU A 17 23.46 0.81 19.62
N LYS A 18 22.96 1.73 18.79
CA LYS A 18 22.20 1.36 17.57
C LYS A 18 23.04 0.50 16.63
N ALA A 19 24.29 0.89 16.40
CA ALA A 19 25.20 0.13 15.54
C ALA A 19 25.45 -1.28 16.07
N GLN A 20 25.63 -1.43 17.40
CA GLN A 20 25.77 -2.74 18.04
C GLN A 20 24.51 -3.60 17.90
N LEU A 21 23.32 -3.02 18.14
CA LEU A 21 22.05 -3.73 17.98
C LEU A 21 21.83 -4.21 16.54
N LEU A 22 22.22 -3.42 15.55
CA LEU A 22 22.11 -3.77 14.14
C LEU A 22 23.01 -4.94 13.72
N LEU A 23 23.96 -5.39 14.56
CA LEU A 23 24.75 -6.60 14.33
C LEU A 23 24.03 -7.87 14.79
N ASN A 24 23.06 -7.73 15.70
CA ASN A 24 22.32 -8.88 16.23
C ASN A 24 21.40 -9.48 15.16
N ALA A 25 21.24 -10.80 15.19
CA ALA A 25 20.38 -11.54 14.25
C ALA A 25 18.92 -11.04 14.26
N GLU A 26 18.45 -10.54 15.41
CA GLU A 26 17.10 -9.99 15.59
C GLU A 26 16.83 -8.73 14.75
N TYR A 27 17.86 -7.95 14.46
CA TYR A 27 17.76 -6.71 13.67
C TYR A 27 18.14 -6.93 12.19
N GLN A 28 18.49 -8.16 11.81
CA GLN A 28 18.67 -8.53 10.41
C GLN A 28 17.32 -8.67 9.71
N GLU A 29 17.35 -8.48 8.39
CA GLU A 29 16.16 -8.66 7.58
C GLU A 29 15.77 -10.14 7.51
N THR A 30 14.48 -10.41 7.72
CA THR A 30 13.88 -11.72 7.54
C THR A 30 12.93 -11.70 6.36
N MET A 31 12.80 -12.82 5.64
CA MET A 31 11.90 -12.95 4.49
C MET A 31 10.94 -14.10 4.71
N VAL A 32 9.65 -13.83 4.55
CA VAL A 32 8.59 -14.84 4.54
C VAL A 32 7.77 -14.73 3.27
N GLU A 33 7.31 -15.87 2.75
CA GLU A 33 6.38 -15.91 1.63
C GLU A 33 4.95 -16.14 2.12
N SER A 34 4.01 -15.36 1.58
CA SER A 34 2.60 -15.45 1.94
C SER A 34 1.68 -15.22 0.73
N THR A 35 0.53 -15.89 0.73
CA THR A 35 -0.53 -15.71 -0.27
C THR A 35 -1.44 -14.54 0.09
N PHE A 36 -2.14 -13.98 -0.90
CA PHE A 36 -3.10 -12.89 -0.70
C PHE A 36 -4.36 -13.09 -1.54
N MET A 37 -5.49 -12.61 -1.03
CA MET A 37 -6.74 -12.52 -1.79
C MET A 37 -6.86 -11.18 -2.51
N TYR A 38 -6.39 -10.10 -1.89
CA TYR A 38 -6.38 -8.75 -2.41
C TYR A 38 -5.12 -8.01 -1.94
N LEU A 39 -4.73 -6.96 -2.68
CA LEU A 39 -3.66 -6.05 -2.26
C LEU A 39 -4.26 -4.82 -1.58
N THR A 40 -3.88 -4.59 -0.34
CA THR A 40 -4.25 -3.36 0.38
C THR A 40 -3.36 -2.22 -0.04
N LEU A 41 -3.94 -1.23 -0.72
CA LEU A 41 -3.25 -0.02 -1.17
C LEU A 41 -3.48 1.09 -0.16
N ASP A 42 -2.39 1.61 0.41
CA ASP A 42 -2.45 2.68 1.39
C ASP A 42 -2.44 4.03 0.66
N LEU A 43 -3.41 4.88 0.98
CA LEU A 43 -3.44 6.25 0.47
C LEU A 43 -2.46 7.14 1.24
N PRO A 44 -1.87 8.16 0.61
CA PRO A 44 -1.17 9.20 1.34
C PRO A 44 -2.13 9.89 2.30
N THR A 45 -1.61 10.38 3.43
CA THR A 45 -2.39 11.19 4.38
C THR A 45 -2.99 12.39 3.66
N ALA A 46 -4.29 12.63 3.84
CA ALA A 46 -4.93 13.80 3.26
C ALA A 46 -4.22 15.07 3.77
N PRO A 47 -3.94 16.06 2.89
CA PRO A 47 -3.36 17.32 3.32
C PRO A 47 -4.23 17.97 4.40
N LEU A 48 -3.61 18.37 5.52
CA LEU A 48 -4.31 19.01 6.63
C LEU A 48 -4.66 20.48 6.34
N TYR A 49 -3.98 21.09 5.38
CA TYR A 49 -4.11 22.51 5.05
C TYR A 49 -4.90 22.70 3.76
N LYS A 50 -5.77 23.71 3.75
CA LYS A 50 -6.38 24.22 2.52
C LYS A 50 -5.32 24.99 1.72
N ASP A 51 -5.46 25.03 0.40
CA ASP A 51 -4.64 25.87 -0.47
C ASP A 51 -4.81 27.36 -0.11
N GLU A 52 -3.88 28.24 -0.56
CA GLU A 52 -3.86 29.69 -0.31
C GLU A 52 -5.17 30.40 -0.69
N LYS A 53 -6.02 29.74 -1.50
CA LYS A 53 -7.31 30.22 -1.98
C LYS A 53 -8.53 29.66 -1.21
N GLU A 54 -8.33 28.97 -0.09
CA GLU A 54 -9.38 28.34 0.73
C GLU A 54 -10.28 27.31 0.01
N GLN A 55 -9.94 26.91 -1.22
CA GLN A 55 -10.70 25.90 -1.95
C GLN A 55 -10.40 24.49 -1.40
N LEU A 56 -11.46 23.71 -1.18
CA LEU A 56 -11.37 22.29 -0.86
C LEU A 56 -10.94 21.52 -2.12
N ILE A 57 -9.64 21.50 -2.43
CA ILE A 57 -9.11 20.65 -3.48
C ILE A 57 -9.14 19.21 -2.97
N ILE A 58 -9.89 18.34 -3.66
CA ILE A 58 -9.85 16.90 -3.36
C ILE A 58 -8.47 16.39 -3.79
N PRO A 59 -7.64 15.85 -2.87
CA PRO A 59 -6.32 15.36 -3.22
C PRO A 59 -6.42 14.23 -4.24
N GLN A 60 -5.41 14.10 -5.10
CA GLN A 60 -5.35 13.03 -6.10
C GLN A 60 -4.01 12.31 -6.03
N VAL A 61 -4.00 11.02 -6.34
CA VAL A 61 -2.78 10.20 -6.37
C VAL A 61 -2.85 9.20 -7.52
N PRO A 62 -1.78 9.01 -8.32
CA PRO A 62 -1.72 7.93 -9.30
C PRO A 62 -1.75 6.55 -8.63
N LEU A 63 -2.41 5.58 -9.27
CA LEU A 63 -2.45 4.18 -8.82
C LEU A 63 -1.04 3.59 -8.67
N PHE A 64 -0.16 3.86 -9.62
CA PHE A 64 1.20 3.36 -9.63
C PHE A 64 2.01 3.83 -8.42
N SER A 65 1.72 5.02 -7.89
CA SER A 65 2.37 5.56 -6.69
C SER A 65 2.02 4.75 -5.43
N ILE A 66 0.77 4.28 -5.31
CA ILE A 66 0.35 3.45 -4.16
C ILE A 66 0.65 1.95 -4.37
N LEU A 67 0.80 1.51 -5.62
CA LEU A 67 1.29 0.17 -5.96
C LEU A 67 2.80 0.01 -5.73
N ALA A 68 3.57 1.10 -5.71
CA ALA A 68 5.00 1.10 -5.41
C ALA A 68 5.35 0.32 -4.14
N LYS A 69 4.44 0.23 -3.17
CA LYS A 69 4.53 -0.64 -1.98
C LYS A 69 4.95 -2.08 -2.27
N PHE A 70 4.63 -2.62 -3.46
CA PHE A 70 4.85 -4.02 -3.83
C PHE A 70 6.01 -4.25 -4.82
N ASN A 71 6.86 -3.25 -5.07
CA ASN A 71 8.01 -3.35 -5.98
C ASN A 71 9.26 -4.03 -5.38
N GLY A 72 9.22 -4.41 -4.10
CA GLY A 72 10.35 -4.98 -3.36
C GLY A 72 11.43 -3.99 -2.93
N ALA A 73 11.30 -2.71 -3.25
CA ALA A 73 12.23 -1.64 -2.89
C ALA A 73 11.61 -0.64 -1.90
N THR A 74 10.33 -0.32 -2.03
CA THR A 74 9.66 0.64 -1.15
C THR A 74 9.46 0.05 0.24
N GLU A 75 10.18 0.60 1.20
CA GLU A 75 10.03 0.27 2.62
C GLU A 75 8.90 1.08 3.24
N LYS A 76 8.19 0.45 4.16
CA LYS A 76 7.14 1.08 4.95
C LYS A 76 7.36 0.80 6.42
N GLU A 77 7.28 1.85 7.23
CA GLU A 77 7.29 1.72 8.68
C GLU A 77 5.98 1.12 9.20
N TYR A 78 6.13 0.12 10.06
CA TYR A 78 5.07 -0.49 10.84
C TYR A 78 5.42 -0.34 12.32
N LYS A 79 4.54 0.33 13.07
CA LYS A 79 4.73 0.57 14.51
C LYS A 79 3.77 -0.31 15.28
N THR A 80 4.31 -1.06 16.23
CA THR A 80 3.55 -1.74 17.28
C THR A 80 3.67 -0.93 18.57
N TYR A 81 3.03 -1.38 19.66
CA TYR A 81 3.16 -0.70 20.95
C TYR A 81 4.59 -0.64 21.50
N LYS A 82 5.47 -1.58 21.10
CA LYS A 82 6.84 -1.70 21.64
C LYS A 82 7.94 -1.60 20.58
N GLU A 83 7.63 -1.88 19.32
CA GLU A 83 8.63 -2.14 18.28
C GLU A 83 8.26 -1.45 16.97
N ASN A 84 9.28 -0.94 16.30
CA ASN A 84 9.19 -0.38 14.96
C ASN A 84 9.82 -1.35 13.96
N PHE A 85 9.17 -1.54 12.82
CA PHE A 85 9.63 -2.41 11.76
C PHE A 85 9.63 -1.66 10.43
N LEU A 86 10.63 -1.92 9.60
CA LEU A 86 10.56 -1.65 8.17
C LEU A 86 10.10 -2.92 7.47
N LYS A 87 9.08 -2.77 6.63
CA LYS A 87 8.59 -3.84 5.76
C LYS A 87 8.62 -3.40 4.32
N ARG A 88 9.10 -4.28 3.44
CA ARG A 88 8.98 -4.15 1.97
C ARG A 88 8.31 -5.40 1.42
N PHE A 89 7.52 -5.22 0.36
CA PHE A 89 6.71 -6.29 -0.22
C PHE A 89 7.10 -6.48 -1.68
N GLN A 90 7.15 -7.71 -2.16
CA GLN A 90 7.39 -8.03 -3.55
C GLN A 90 6.37 -9.05 -4.04
N LEU A 91 5.70 -8.78 -5.16
CA LEU A 91 4.81 -9.77 -5.76
C LEU A 91 5.61 -10.92 -6.35
N THR A 92 5.17 -12.15 -6.05
CA THR A 92 5.78 -13.38 -6.58
C THR A 92 4.86 -14.19 -7.47
N LYS A 93 3.58 -13.84 -7.50
CA LYS A 93 2.56 -14.47 -8.33
C LYS A 93 1.43 -13.49 -8.57
N LEU A 94 0.98 -13.41 -9.81
CA LEU A 94 -0.20 -12.64 -10.19
C LEU A 94 -1.39 -13.57 -10.46
N PRO A 95 -2.54 -13.37 -9.79
CA PRO A 95 -3.75 -14.14 -10.05
C PRO A 95 -4.45 -13.69 -11.34
N PRO A 96 -5.26 -14.53 -12.00
CA PRO A 96 -6.05 -14.13 -13.17
C PRO A 96 -6.98 -12.94 -12.90
N TYR A 97 -7.52 -12.85 -11.67
CA TYR A 97 -8.29 -11.71 -11.18
C TYR A 97 -7.59 -11.14 -9.95
N LEU A 98 -7.22 -9.86 -10.03
CA LEU A 98 -6.52 -9.16 -8.96
C LEU A 98 -7.46 -8.12 -8.34
N ILE A 99 -7.55 -8.14 -7.01
CA ILE A 99 -8.38 -7.21 -6.25
C ILE A 99 -7.47 -6.17 -5.58
N PHE A 100 -7.73 -4.90 -5.86
CA PHE A 100 -7.16 -3.79 -5.10
C PHE A 100 -8.16 -3.30 -4.06
N CYS A 101 -7.76 -3.35 -2.79
CA CYS A 101 -8.51 -2.77 -1.70
C CYS A 101 -7.83 -1.47 -1.27
N ILE A 102 -8.37 -0.33 -1.73
CA ILE A 102 -7.85 0.99 -1.37
C ILE A 102 -8.31 1.31 0.06
N LYS A 103 -7.36 1.44 0.98
CA LYS A 103 -7.63 1.69 2.40
C LYS A 103 -8.08 3.14 2.62
N ARG A 104 -9.39 3.38 2.53
CA ARG A 104 -10.00 4.70 2.70
C ARG A 104 -10.34 5.06 4.15
N PHE A 105 -10.58 4.07 5.00
CA PHE A 105 -11.02 4.33 6.37
C PHE A 105 -9.90 4.08 7.37
N THR A 106 -9.65 5.06 8.22
CA THR A 106 -8.73 4.97 9.36
C THR A 106 -9.48 5.34 10.62
N LYS A 107 -9.29 4.55 11.68
CA LYS A 107 -9.85 4.86 13.00
C LYS A 107 -8.79 5.61 13.78
N ASN A 108 -9.08 6.85 14.15
CA ASN A 108 -8.28 7.60 15.12
C ASN A 108 -8.87 7.43 16.54
N ASN A 109 -8.31 8.13 17.52
CA ASN A 109 -8.75 8.01 18.92
C ASN A 109 -10.20 8.47 19.17
N PHE A 110 -10.78 9.25 18.26
CA PHE A 110 -12.07 9.92 18.45
C PHE A 110 -13.14 9.45 17.45
N PHE A 111 -12.79 9.28 16.18
CA PHE A 111 -13.71 8.94 15.11
C PHE A 111 -13.03 8.11 14.01
N VAL A 112 -13.85 7.53 13.14
CA VAL A 112 -13.37 6.98 11.86
C VAL A 112 -13.34 8.12 10.86
N GLU A 113 -12.21 8.32 10.21
CA GLU A 113 -12.05 9.28 9.13
C GLU A 113 -12.00 8.55 7.78
N LYS A 114 -12.55 9.18 6.74
CA LYS A 114 -12.46 8.71 5.36
C LYS A 114 -11.45 9.57 4.63
N ASN A 115 -10.45 8.93 4.03
CA ASN A 115 -9.52 9.57 3.13
C ASN A 115 -10.22 9.89 1.78
N PRO A 116 -10.41 11.18 1.43
CA PRO A 116 -11.16 11.58 0.24
C PRO A 116 -10.31 11.51 -1.04
N THR A 117 -9.02 11.15 -0.96
CA THR A 117 -8.10 11.16 -2.09
C THR A 117 -8.63 10.35 -3.27
N ILE A 118 -8.70 10.97 -4.45
CA ILE A 118 -9.02 10.31 -5.70
C ILE A 118 -7.79 9.54 -6.18
N VAL A 119 -7.98 8.28 -6.54
CA VAL A 119 -6.92 7.49 -7.17
C VAL A 119 -7.12 7.60 -8.66
N ASN A 120 -6.08 8.07 -9.36
CA ASN A 120 -6.04 8.16 -10.80
C ASN A 120 -5.51 6.84 -11.34
N PHE A 121 -6.39 6.05 -11.96
CA PHE A 121 -6.05 4.74 -12.53
C PHE A 121 -6.54 4.64 -13.98
N PRO A 122 -5.75 4.03 -14.88
CA PRO A 122 -6.28 3.64 -16.19
C PRO A 122 -7.25 2.46 -16.01
N ILE A 123 -8.26 2.39 -16.87
CA ILE A 123 -9.28 1.32 -16.85
C ILE A 123 -8.87 0.11 -17.69
N THR A 124 -7.84 0.24 -18.51
CA THR A 124 -7.30 -0.82 -19.37
C THR A 124 -5.78 -0.75 -19.36
N ASN A 125 -5.12 -1.87 -19.66
CA ASN A 125 -3.68 -1.94 -19.83
C ASN A 125 -2.84 -1.53 -18.60
N VAL A 126 -3.28 -1.88 -17.38
CA VAL A 126 -2.47 -1.72 -16.17
C VAL A 126 -1.39 -2.81 -16.17
N ASP A 127 -0.14 -2.47 -16.48
CA ASP A 127 0.98 -3.40 -16.39
C ASP A 127 1.53 -3.46 -14.95
N LEU A 128 1.63 -4.68 -14.41
CA LEU A 128 2.16 -4.95 -13.07
C LEU A 128 3.53 -5.61 -13.10
N ARG A 129 4.17 -5.74 -14.27
CA ARG A 129 5.45 -6.43 -14.44
C ARG A 129 6.53 -5.89 -13.51
N GLU A 130 6.62 -4.57 -13.36
CA GLU A 130 7.62 -3.88 -12.55
C GLU A 130 7.49 -4.18 -11.04
N TYR A 131 6.37 -4.74 -10.59
CA TYR A 131 6.14 -5.14 -9.20
C TYR A 131 6.50 -6.61 -8.92
N LEU A 132 6.97 -7.35 -9.93
CA LEU A 132 7.43 -8.72 -9.82
C LEU A 132 8.97 -8.78 -9.72
N SER A 133 9.49 -9.77 -8.98
CA SER A 133 10.93 -10.05 -9.02
C SER A 133 11.36 -10.54 -10.41
N GLU A 134 12.62 -10.34 -10.79
CA GLU A 134 13.14 -10.71 -12.11
C GLU A 134 12.90 -12.17 -12.47
N GLU A 135 13.09 -13.07 -11.51
CA GLU A 135 12.84 -14.51 -11.66
C GLU A 135 11.36 -14.81 -12.01
N VAL A 136 10.43 -14.01 -11.48
CA VAL A 136 8.97 -14.17 -11.66
C VAL A 136 8.53 -13.51 -12.96
N GLN A 137 9.15 -12.39 -13.35
CA GLN A 137 8.90 -11.75 -14.65
C GLN A 137 9.24 -12.69 -15.82
N ALA A 138 10.29 -13.51 -15.69
CA ALA A 138 10.64 -14.50 -16.71
C ALA A 138 9.57 -15.60 -16.86
N ALA A 139 8.89 -15.95 -15.77
CA ALA A 139 7.85 -16.99 -15.75
C ALA A 139 6.45 -16.46 -16.12
N HIS A 140 6.15 -15.20 -15.83
CA HIS A 140 4.84 -14.59 -16.09
C HIS A 140 4.75 -13.96 -17.48
N ARG A 141 4.08 -14.64 -18.41
CA ARG A 141 3.81 -14.13 -19.77
C ARG A 141 2.82 -12.98 -19.83
N HIS A 142 1.87 -12.92 -18.89
CA HIS A 142 0.79 -11.93 -18.86
C HIS A 142 0.81 -11.20 -17.52
N THR A 143 1.05 -9.90 -17.55
CA THR A 143 1.15 -9.01 -16.38
C THR A 143 0.25 -7.80 -16.48
N THR A 144 -0.50 -7.69 -17.58
CA THR A 144 -1.37 -6.57 -17.91
C THR A 144 -2.81 -6.89 -17.52
N TYR A 145 -3.49 -5.93 -16.89
CA TYR A 145 -4.85 -6.06 -16.37
C TYR A 145 -5.76 -4.96 -16.90
N ASP A 146 -7.00 -5.36 -17.19
CA ASP A 146 -8.11 -4.44 -17.42
C ASP A 146 -9.04 -4.40 -16.20
N LEU A 147 -9.60 -3.23 -15.93
CA LEU A 147 -10.51 -3.01 -14.83
C LEU A 147 -11.91 -3.52 -15.21
N VAL A 148 -12.36 -4.57 -14.53
CA VAL A 148 -13.70 -5.15 -14.75
C VAL A 148 -14.73 -4.68 -13.74
N ALA A 149 -14.31 -4.22 -12.55
CA ALA A 149 -15.20 -3.76 -11.50
C ALA A 149 -14.54 -2.71 -10.61
N ASN A 150 -15.30 -1.70 -10.18
CA ASN A 150 -14.86 -0.67 -9.25
C ASN A 150 -15.97 -0.38 -8.22
N ILE A 151 -15.72 -0.73 -6.96
CA ILE A 151 -16.62 -0.46 -5.84
C ILE A 151 -16.26 0.91 -5.24
N VAL A 152 -17.25 1.78 -5.15
CA VAL A 152 -17.09 3.15 -4.64
C VAL A 152 -17.95 3.31 -3.40
N HIS A 153 -17.36 3.91 -2.36
CA HIS A 153 -18.08 4.36 -1.18
C HIS A 153 -18.30 5.88 -1.25
N ASP A 154 -19.55 6.31 -1.18
CA ASP A 154 -19.95 7.72 -1.15
C ASP A 154 -20.40 8.12 0.27
N GLY A 155 -20.26 9.40 0.62
CA GLY A 155 -20.64 9.92 1.94
C GLY A 155 -19.63 9.65 3.07
N LYS A 156 -20.10 9.88 4.30
CA LYS A 156 -19.35 9.79 5.57
C LYS A 156 -19.17 8.32 6.00
N PRO A 157 -18.15 7.99 6.83
CA PRO A 157 -17.96 6.63 7.34
C PRO A 157 -19.17 5.95 7.98
N SER A 158 -20.02 6.70 8.68
CA SER A 158 -21.18 6.17 9.42
C SER A 158 -22.49 6.15 8.65
N GLU A 159 -22.59 6.95 7.58
CA GLU A 159 -23.85 7.23 6.85
C GLU A 159 -23.62 7.21 5.34
N GLY A 160 -22.71 6.35 4.88
CA GLY A 160 -22.35 6.24 3.49
C GLY A 160 -23.19 5.25 2.71
N SER A 161 -22.99 5.23 1.40
CA SER A 161 -23.56 4.24 0.49
C SER A 161 -22.46 3.64 -0.37
N TYR A 162 -22.71 2.44 -0.88
CA TYR A 162 -21.83 1.78 -1.83
C TYR A 162 -22.52 1.68 -3.19
N ARG A 163 -21.74 1.94 -4.23
CA ARG A 163 -22.12 1.64 -5.62
C ARG A 163 -20.99 0.91 -6.31
N ILE A 164 -21.31 0.25 -7.41
CA ILE A 164 -20.35 -0.50 -8.20
C ILE A 164 -20.49 -0.13 -9.68
N HIS A 165 -19.36 0.12 -10.32
CA HIS A 165 -19.27 0.14 -11.78
C HIS A 165 -18.75 -1.22 -12.22
N VAL A 166 -19.46 -1.88 -13.11
CA VAL A 166 -19.05 -3.17 -13.70
C VAL A 166 -18.91 -2.99 -15.21
N LEU A 167 -17.86 -3.54 -15.77
CA LEU A 167 -17.69 -3.63 -17.22
C LEU A 167 -18.64 -4.70 -17.74
N HIS A 168 -19.53 -4.32 -18.67
CA HIS A 168 -20.35 -5.26 -19.42
C HIS A 168 -19.68 -5.50 -20.78
N HIS A 169 -19.49 -6.77 -21.12
CA HIS A 169 -18.91 -7.21 -22.39
C HIS A 169 -20.00 -7.52 -23.40
#